data_AF-A0A820MQH8-F1
#
_entry.id   AF-A0A820MQH8-F1
#
_cell.length_a   1.000
_cell.length_b   1.000
_cell.length_c   1.000
_cell.angle_alpha   90.00
_cell.angle_beta   90.00
_cell.angle_gamma   90.00
#
_symmetry.space_group_name_H-M   'P 1'
#
loop_
_entity.id
_entity.type
_entity.pdbx_description
1 polymer ?
#
loop_
_entity_poly.entity_id
_entity_poly.type
_entity_poly.pdbx_seq_one_letter_code
_entity_poly.pdbx_strand_id
1 'polypeptide(L)'
;MKWYSFDQYKQKAFNIWSVTLPVDKLKWLDTVCNCSIFFKNFMCKHVLDMAIILNYCKPLSTAKNVKIGEQRRRGRPPKFKKALLIQ
;
A
#
# COMPACT_ATOMS: atom_id res chain seq x y z
N MET A 1 9.05 3.42 -24.42
CA MET A 1 10.26 3.97 -23.78
C MET A 1 11.45 3.13 -24.21
N LYS A 2 12.53 3.73 -24.75
CA LYS A 2 13.79 3.02 -25.06
C LYS A 2 14.79 3.28 -23.94
N TRP A 3 15.49 2.24 -23.49
CA TRP A 3 16.51 2.30 -22.44
C TRP A 3 17.81 1.68 -22.98
N TYR A 4 18.95 2.27 -22.64
CA TYR A 4 20.25 1.85 -23.16
C TYR A 4 21.12 1.14 -22.10
N SER A 5 20.74 1.21 -20.82
CA SER A 5 21.37 0.46 -19.74
C SER A 5 20.36 -0.05 -18.72
N PHE A 6 20.73 -1.11 -18.00
CA PHE A 6 19.92 -1.66 -16.91
C PHE A 6 19.70 -0.66 -15.77
N ASP A 7 20.69 0.18 -15.47
CA ASP A 7 20.58 1.20 -14.43
C ASP A 7 19.54 2.27 -14.77
N GLN A 8 19.48 2.70 -16.02
CA GLN A 8 18.45 3.64 -16.50
C GLN A 8 17.06 3.02 -16.41
N TYR A 9 16.94 1.73 -16.76
CA TYR A 9 15.70 0.98 -16.58
C TYR A 9 15.32 0.94 -15.09
N LYS A 10 16.24 0.53 -14.21
CA LYS A 10 15.99 0.40 -12.77
C LYS A 10 15.51 1.70 -12.13
N GLN A 11 16.09 2.84 -12.49
CA GLN A 11 15.67 4.13 -11.98
C GLN A 11 14.23 4.50 -12.39
N LYS A 12 13.76 4.06 -13.56
CA LYS A 12 12.45 4.45 -14.10
C LYS A 12 11.37 3.40 -13.86
N ALA A 13 11.72 2.12 -13.80
CA ALA A 13 10.79 1.00 -13.67
C ALA A 13 9.98 1.05 -12.37
N PHE A 14 10.55 1.59 -11.30
CA PHE A 14 9.88 1.73 -10.00
C PHE A 14 9.25 3.10 -9.75
N ASN A 15 9.39 4.06 -10.68
CA ASN A 15 8.82 5.40 -10.54
C ASN A 15 7.31 5.41 -10.74
N ILE A 16 6.80 4.51 -11.58
CA ILE A 16 5.36 4.37 -11.84
C ILE A 16 4.95 3.01 -11.30
N TRP A 17 4.04 3.00 -10.33
CA TRP A 17 3.47 1.76 -9.84
C TRP A 17 2.28 1.36 -10.70
N SER A 18 2.38 0.17 -11.29
CA SER A 18 1.33 -0.47 -12.05
C SER A 18 0.82 -1.69 -11.28
N VAL A 19 -0.49 -1.87 -11.30
CA VAL A 19 -1.19 -3.01 -10.70
C VAL A 19 -2.07 -3.61 -11.80
N THR A 20 -1.85 -4.88 -12.11
CA THR A 20 -2.63 -5.62 -13.11
C THR A 20 -3.53 -6.60 -12.39
N LEU A 21 -4.82 -6.31 -12.34
CA LEU A 21 -5.83 -7.18 -11.75
C LEU A 21 -6.43 -8.12 -12.81
N PRO A 22 -6.77 -9.37 -12.44
CA PRO A 22 -7.53 -10.26 -13.31
C PRO A 22 -8.97 -9.78 -13.48
N VAL A 23 -9.59 -10.14 -14.61
CA VAL A 23 -11.00 -9.82 -14.91
C VAL A 23 -11.95 -10.53 -13.95
N ASP A 24 -11.59 -11.74 -13.53
CA ASP A 24 -12.36 -12.51 -12.55
C ASP A 24 -12.11 -11.98 -11.13
N LYS A 25 -13.16 -11.39 -10.54
CA LYS A 25 -13.13 -10.78 -9.21
C LYS A 25 -12.75 -11.77 -8.13
N LEU A 26 -13.11 -13.04 -8.27
CA LEU A 26 -12.81 -14.07 -7.26
C LEU A 26 -11.32 -14.40 -7.21
N LYS A 27 -10.61 -14.16 -8.31
CA LYS A 27 -9.18 -14.43 -8.47
C LYS A 27 -8.30 -13.21 -8.25
N TRP A 28 -8.80 -12.17 -7.57
CA TRP A 28 -8.03 -10.94 -7.35
C TRP A 28 -6.68 -11.15 -6.65
N LEU A 29 -6.45 -12.29 -5.99
CA LEU A 29 -5.14 -12.66 -5.43
C LEU A 29 -4.08 -12.91 -6.51
N ASP A 30 -4.47 -13.24 -7.74
CA ASP A 30 -3.56 -13.42 -8.89
C ASP A 30 -3.11 -12.07 -9.50
N THR A 31 -3.34 -10.96 -8.78
CA THR A 31 -2.93 -9.62 -9.19
C THR A 31 -1.41 -9.48 -9.15
N VAL A 32 -0.86 -8.78 -10.16
CA VAL A 32 0.58 -8.47 -10.23
C VAL A 32 0.82 -6.99 -9.97
N CYS A 33 1.85 -6.66 -9.20
CA CYS A 33 2.30 -5.28 -9.01
C CYS A 33 3.81 -5.15 -9.25
N ASN A 34 4.25 -4.07 -9.88
CA ASN A 34 5.67 -3.80 -10.14
C ASN A 34 6.41 -3.09 -8.98
N CYS A 35 5.82 -3.03 -7.78
CA CYS A 35 6.49 -2.39 -6.64
C CYS A 35 7.48 -3.35 -5.97
N SER A 36 8.51 -2.81 -5.33
CA SER A 36 9.56 -3.60 -4.66
C SER A 36 9.02 -4.51 -3.54
N ILE A 37 7.98 -4.08 -2.83
CA ILE A 37 7.33 -4.88 -1.79
C ILE A 37 6.65 -6.11 -2.37
N PHE A 38 5.97 -5.95 -3.52
CA PHE A 38 5.34 -7.07 -4.21
C PHE A 38 6.37 -8.09 -4.68
N PHE A 39 7.48 -7.64 -5.28
CA PHE A 39 8.55 -8.56 -5.70
C PHE A 39 9.17 -9.36 -4.55
N LYS A 40 9.10 -8.85 -3.30
CA LYS A 40 9.60 -9.57 -2.12
C LYS A 40 8.57 -10.55 -1.55
N ASN A 41 7.32 -10.13 -1.45
CA ASN A 41 6.30 -10.81 -0.65
C ASN A 41 5.17 -11.41 -1.49
N PHE A 42 5.18 -11.19 -2.80
CA PHE A 42 4.07 -11.44 -3.73
C PHE A 42 2.74 -10.77 -3.33
N MET A 43 2.79 -9.83 -2.39
CA MET A 43 1.67 -9.07 -1.86
C MET A 43 2.14 -7.69 -1.44
N CYS A 44 1.37 -6.65 -1.77
CA CYS A 44 1.66 -5.28 -1.35
C CYS A 44 0.38 -4.49 -1.06
N LYS A 45 0.54 -3.32 -0.42
CA LYS A 45 -0.60 -2.44 -0.13
C LYS A 45 -1.37 -2.03 -1.39
N HIS A 46 -0.71 -1.84 -2.55
CA HIS A 46 -1.38 -1.42 -3.78
C HIS A 46 -2.36 -2.47 -4.28
N VAL A 47 -2.02 -3.76 -4.17
CA VAL A 47 -2.92 -4.86 -4.51
C VAL A 47 -4.15 -4.84 -3.60
N LEU A 48 -3.94 -4.71 -2.28
CA LEU A 48 -5.03 -4.63 -1.30
C LEU A 48 -5.90 -3.40 -1.52
N ASP A 49 -5.30 -2.23 -1.67
CA ASP A 49 -6.00 -0.96 -1.87
C ASP A 49 -6.87 -1.02 -3.13
N MET A 50 -6.34 -1.53 -4.25
CA MET A 50 -7.11 -1.68 -5.50
C MET A 50 -8.25 -2.68 -5.35
N ALA A 51 -8.01 -3.83 -4.71
CA ALA A 51 -9.05 -4.83 -4.47
C ALA A 51 -10.19 -4.30 -3.58
N ILE A 52 -9.88 -3.44 -2.61
CA ILE A 52 -10.88 -2.78 -1.76
C ILE A 52 -11.65 -1.73 -2.55
N ILE A 53 -10.97 -0.87 -3.31
CA ILE A 53 -11.60 0.19 -4.13
C ILE A 53 -12.56 -0.44 -5.16
N LEU A 54 -12.18 -1.55 -5.78
CA LEU A 54 -12.98 -2.26 -6.78
C LEU A 54 -14.02 -3.21 -6.15
N ASN A 55 -14.11 -3.29 -4.82
CA ASN A 55 -14.98 -4.20 -4.07
C ASN A 55 -14.78 -5.69 -4.42
N TYR A 56 -13.55 -6.11 -4.76
CA TYR A 56 -13.21 -7.52 -5.01
C TYR A 56 -12.95 -8.28 -3.71
N CYS A 57 -12.54 -7.56 -2.66
CA CYS A 57 -12.44 -8.09 -1.32
C CYS A 57 -13.14 -7.18 -0.31
N LYS A 58 -13.66 -7.77 0.76
CA LYS A 58 -14.23 -7.02 1.89
C LYS A 58 -13.18 -6.95 3.00
N PRO A 59 -12.77 -5.74 3.43
CA PRO A 59 -11.95 -5.60 4.62
C PRO A 59 -12.64 -6.26 5.82
N LEU A 60 -11.85 -6.86 6.72
CA LEU A 60 -12.38 -7.36 7.98
C LEU A 60 -13.04 -6.22 8.76
N SER A 61 -14.18 -6.51 9.40
CA SER A 61 -14.92 -5.54 10.23
C SER A 61 -14.05 -4.99 11.36
N THR A 62 -13.18 -5.82 11.92
CA THR A 62 -12.18 -5.45 12.92
C THR A 62 -11.23 -4.37 12.41
N ALA A 63 -10.80 -4.45 11.15
CA ALA A 63 -9.91 -3.46 10.52
C ALA A 63 -10.65 -2.15 10.20
N LYS A 64 -11.94 -2.22 9.87
CA LYS A 64 -12.77 -1.03 9.55
C LYS A 64 -13.08 -0.19 10.78
N ASN A 65 -13.21 -0.82 11.95
CA ASN A 65 -13.65 -0.16 13.19
C ASN A 65 -12.50 0.39 14.05
N VAL A 66 -11.24 0.25 13.62
CA VAL A 66 -10.08 0.79 14.36
C VAL A 66 -10.11 2.32 14.34
N LYS A 67 -10.07 2.95 15.52
CA LYS A 67 -10.02 4.41 15.58
C LYS A 67 -8.67 4.92 15.04
N ILE A 68 -8.70 6.02 14.29
CA ILE A 68 -7.47 6.64 13.77
C ILE A 68 -6.56 7.02 14.96
N GLY A 69 -5.42 6.34 15.06
CA GLY A 69 -4.44 6.58 16.13
C GLY A 69 -4.45 5.54 17.26
N GLU A 70 -5.28 4.51 17.17
CA GLU A 70 -5.27 3.38 18.11
C GLU A 70 -4.10 2.41 17.81
N GLN A 71 -3.96 1.98 16.55
CA GLN A 71 -2.84 1.13 16.11
C GLN A 71 -1.66 1.96 15.56
N ARG A 72 -1.02 2.73 16.44
CA ARG A 72 0.17 3.54 16.04
C ARG A 72 1.40 2.65 15.90
N ARG A 73 2.11 2.78 14.78
CA ARG A 73 3.46 2.21 14.66
C ARG A 73 4.36 2.80 15.75
N ARG A 74 5.11 1.94 16.42
CA ARG A 74 6.15 2.33 17.39
C ARG A 74 7.11 3.34 16.73
N GLY A 75 7.42 4.42 17.43
CA GLY A 75 8.25 5.51 16.91
C GLY A 75 7.50 6.62 16.17
N ARG A 76 6.19 6.49 15.90
CA ARG A 76 5.40 7.62 15.38
C ARG A 76 5.23 8.68 16.48
N PRO A 77 5.73 9.93 16.32
CA PRO A 77 5.65 10.96 17.37
C PRO A 77 4.19 11.24 17.74
N PRO A 78 3.84 11.33 19.05
CA PRO A 78 2.48 11.64 19.46
C PRO A 78 1.99 12.94 18.81
N LYS A 79 0.67 13.07 18.59
CA LYS A 79 0.11 14.35 18.15
C LYS A 79 0.58 15.43 19.14
N PHE A 80 0.90 16.62 18.63
CA PHE A 80 1.30 17.78 19.43
C PHE A 80 0.31 17.95 20.59
N LYS A 81 0.78 17.74 21.82
CA LYS A 81 0.01 18.07 23.03
C LYS A 81 0.18 19.57 23.24
N LYS A 82 -0.90 20.31 23.54
CA LYS A 82 -0.78 21.70 23.98
C LYS A 82 0.22 21.74 25.16
N ALA A 83 1.14 22.69 25.14
CA ALA A 83 2.04 22.90 26.28
C ALA A 83 1.18 23.16 27.53
N LEU A 84 1.56 22.56 28.66
CA LEU A 84 0.93 22.86 29.94
C LEU A 84 1.21 24.33 30.26
N LEU A 85 0.17 25.17 30.25
CA LEU A 85 0.25 26.52 30.79
C LEU A 85 0.12 26.37 32.31
N ILE A 86 1.24 26.46 33.02
CA ILE A 86 1.23 26.61 34.49
C ILE A 86 0.81 28.06 34.74
N GLN A 87 -0.33 28.26 35.41
CA GLN A 87 -0.72 29.56 35.96
C GLN A 87 -0.19 29.70 37.38
#